data_AF-A0AA39MGP5-F1
#
_entry.id   AF-A0AA39MGP5-F1
#
_cell.length_a   1.000
_cell.length_b   1.000
_cell.length_c   1.000
_cell.angle_alpha   90.00
_cell.angle_beta   90.00
_cell.angle_gamma   90.00
#
_symmetry.space_group_name_H-M   'P 1'
#
loop_
_entity.id
_entity.type
_entity.pdbx_description
1 polymer ?
#
loop_
_entity_poly.entity_id
_entity_poly.type
_entity_poly.pdbx_seq_one_letter_code
_entity_poly.pdbx_strand_id
1 'polypeptide(L)'
;MLRTKVAPFYTLADVYNVLCGDPYCTRCGDFGPLLWLPECRRCCMSCLRKAPDLMPISRHAATKALGIPKSVLARLPTVFTVPGGYGMGEKTFKVRRQYLSFRHAVEIAGGEAQCMACVSASPQRQAAYDAFMRAQTKLEENARYMVATPLPYFDKRSGKADRGIRCRGCRKVLLEKLKAVTSCEKQRNIRRHSTVYVASDFIHHIQRDCPEGKRIWERHLKLSRRSTESVLQRQ
;
A
#
# COMPACT_ATOMS: atom_id res chain seq x y z
N MET A 1 -4.82 -1.86 -15.26
CA MET A 1 -3.57 -1.95 -16.04
C MET A 1 -3.50 -0.99 -17.23
N LEU A 2 -4.52 -0.91 -18.10
CA LEU A 2 -4.48 -0.06 -19.31
C LEU A 2 -4.26 1.44 -19.03
N ARG A 3 -5.05 2.02 -18.12
CA ARG A 3 -4.95 3.46 -17.76
C ARG A 3 -3.57 3.86 -17.23
N THR A 4 -2.85 2.91 -16.66
CA THR A 4 -1.51 3.10 -16.09
C THR A 4 -0.38 2.71 -17.04
N LYS A 5 -0.70 2.30 -18.27
CA LYS A 5 0.23 1.86 -19.32
C LYS A 5 1.21 0.74 -18.91
N VAL A 6 0.86 -0.04 -17.88
CA VAL A 6 1.66 -1.20 -17.45
C VAL A 6 1.27 -2.49 -18.16
N ALA A 7 0.18 -2.49 -18.95
CA ALA A 7 -0.30 -3.68 -19.64
C ALA A 7 0.75 -4.36 -20.56
N PRO A 8 1.68 -3.65 -21.24
CA PRO A 8 2.72 -4.31 -22.02
C PRO A 8 3.69 -5.18 -21.20
N PHE A 9 3.73 -5.01 -19.88
CA PHE A 9 4.64 -5.74 -18.99
C PHE A 9 3.97 -6.91 -18.25
N TYR A 10 2.63 -6.95 -18.23
CA TYR A 10 1.87 -7.92 -17.45
C TYR A 10 0.67 -8.40 -18.24
N THR A 11 0.59 -9.72 -18.41
CA THR A 11 -0.53 -10.39 -19.05
C THR A 11 -1.78 -10.37 -18.17
N LEU A 12 -2.93 -10.69 -18.76
CA LEU A 12 -4.16 -10.90 -17.98
C LEU A 12 -3.99 -12.07 -16.99
N ALA A 13 -3.25 -13.11 -17.37
CA ALA A 13 -2.94 -14.25 -16.52
C ALA A 13 -2.13 -13.82 -15.28
N ASP A 14 -1.14 -12.93 -15.42
CA ASP A 14 -0.37 -12.40 -14.30
C ASP A 14 -1.29 -11.70 -13.28
N VAL A 15 -2.16 -10.82 -13.76
CA VAL A 15 -3.10 -10.10 -12.89
C VAL A 15 -4.11 -11.07 -12.24
N TYR A 16 -4.61 -12.04 -13.01
CA TYR A 16 -5.53 -13.05 -12.50
C TYR A 16 -4.90 -13.94 -11.43
N ASN A 17 -3.62 -14.30 -11.61
CA ASN A 17 -2.85 -15.07 -10.64
C ASN A 17 -2.68 -14.30 -9.33
N VAL A 18 -2.44 -12.98 -9.37
CA VAL A 18 -2.37 -12.17 -8.14
C VAL A 18 -3.75 -12.01 -7.51
N LEU A 19 -4.80 -11.87 -8.32
CA LEU A 19 -6.19 -11.73 -7.86
C LEU A 19 -6.66 -12.98 -7.10
N CYS A 20 -6.33 -14.16 -7.61
CA CYS A 20 -6.82 -15.45 -7.11
C CYS A 20 -5.80 -16.23 -6.26
N GLY A 21 -4.54 -15.77 -6.23
CA GLY A 21 -3.46 -16.37 -5.46
C GLY A 21 -3.55 -15.99 -3.97
N ASP A 22 -2.41 -16.03 -3.30
CA ASP A 22 -2.32 -15.71 -1.87
C ASP A 22 -2.97 -14.33 -1.55
N PRO A 23 -3.96 -14.25 -0.63
CA PRO A 23 -4.58 -12.99 -0.20
C PRO A 23 -3.66 -12.10 0.64
N TYR A 24 -2.50 -12.60 1.07
CA TYR A 24 -1.62 -11.91 1.99
C TYR A 24 -0.56 -11.05 1.27
N CYS A 25 -0.08 -10.03 1.98
CA CYS A 25 0.98 -9.16 1.54
C CYS A 25 2.27 -9.98 1.39
N THR A 26 2.89 -9.92 0.21
CA THR A 26 4.09 -10.71 -0.10
C THR A 26 5.31 -10.36 0.75
N ARG A 27 5.22 -9.31 1.59
CA ARG A 27 6.30 -8.87 2.48
C ARG A 27 6.07 -9.22 3.95
N CYS A 28 4.84 -9.15 4.45
CA CYS A 28 4.59 -9.17 5.89
C CYS A 28 3.47 -10.10 6.35
N GLY A 29 2.78 -10.79 5.45
CA GLY A 29 1.70 -11.72 5.81
C GLY A 29 0.37 -11.07 6.21
N ASP A 30 0.30 -9.77 6.50
CA ASP A 30 -0.99 -9.07 6.67
C ASP A 30 -1.80 -9.16 5.37
N PHE A 31 -3.14 -9.17 5.42
CA PHE A 31 -3.97 -9.13 4.20
C PHE A 31 -3.52 -7.99 3.27
N GLY A 32 -3.39 -8.30 1.98
CA GLY A 32 -2.84 -7.39 0.99
C GLY A 32 -3.92 -6.84 0.05
N PRO A 33 -4.68 -5.80 0.44
CA PRO A 33 -5.79 -5.27 -0.36
C PRO A 33 -5.35 -4.47 -1.59
N LEU A 34 -4.06 -4.42 -1.91
CA LEU A 34 -3.51 -3.57 -2.96
C LEU A 34 -2.66 -4.40 -3.93
N LEU A 35 -2.74 -4.05 -5.20
CA LEU A 35 -1.78 -4.42 -6.22
C LEU A 35 -0.71 -3.33 -6.33
N TRP A 36 0.54 -3.70 -6.09
CA TRP A 36 1.71 -2.88 -6.38
C TRP A 36 2.04 -2.96 -7.86
N LEU A 37 1.78 -1.89 -8.62
CA LEU A 37 1.77 -1.93 -10.08
C LEU A 37 3.15 -2.16 -10.73
N PRO A 38 4.25 -1.54 -10.28
CA PRO A 38 5.57 -1.76 -10.86
C PRO A 38 6.11 -3.18 -10.82
N GLU A 39 5.59 -4.04 -9.95
CA GLU A 39 6.03 -5.45 -9.83
C GLU A 39 4.86 -6.44 -9.91
N CYS A 40 3.66 -5.96 -10.25
CA CYS A 40 2.41 -6.73 -10.26
C CYS A 40 2.29 -7.70 -9.07
N ARG A 41 2.50 -7.19 -7.84
CA ARG A 41 2.48 -8.03 -6.63
C ARG A 41 1.57 -7.48 -5.55
N ARG A 42 1.04 -8.36 -4.72
CA ARG A 42 0.12 -7.99 -3.64
C ARG A 42 0.86 -7.31 -2.47
N CYS A 43 0.29 -6.25 -1.92
CA CYS A 43 0.85 -5.60 -0.72
C CYS A 43 -0.23 -5.03 0.21
N CYS A 44 0.12 -4.85 1.49
CA CYS A 44 -0.72 -4.14 2.44
C CYS A 44 -0.39 -2.64 2.47
N MET A 45 -1.32 -1.83 2.98
CA MET A 45 -1.15 -0.37 3.07
C MET A 45 0.04 0.04 3.96
N SER A 46 0.32 -0.74 5.01
CA SER A 46 1.46 -0.49 5.91
C SER A 46 2.79 -0.66 5.19
N CYS A 47 2.94 -1.77 4.44
CA CYS A 47 4.12 -2.01 3.61
C CYS A 47 4.21 -0.97 2.50
N LEU A 48 3.13 -0.69 1.77
CA LEU A 48 3.16 0.29 0.69
C LEU A 48 3.75 1.63 1.13
N ARG A 49 3.40 2.10 2.33
CA ARG A 49 3.86 3.39 2.88
C ARG A 49 5.36 3.42 3.21
N LYS A 50 5.96 2.29 3.60
CA LYS A 50 7.25 2.30 4.31
C LYS A 50 8.28 1.29 3.83
N ALA A 51 7.83 0.19 3.23
CA ALA A 51 8.72 -0.87 2.79
C ALA A 51 9.71 -0.32 1.75
N PRO A 52 11.03 -0.54 1.95
CA PRO A 52 12.05 -0.23 0.94
C PRO A 52 11.76 -0.87 -0.42
N ASP A 53 11.32 -2.14 -0.45
CA ASP A 53 11.07 -2.85 -1.72
C ASP A 53 9.80 -2.38 -2.44
N LEU A 54 9.03 -1.48 -1.82
CA LEU A 54 7.85 -0.83 -2.41
C LEU A 54 8.11 0.66 -2.70
N MET A 55 9.39 1.05 -2.84
CA MET A 55 9.76 2.41 -3.21
C MET A 55 9.57 2.65 -4.72
N PRO A 56 8.67 3.58 -5.12
CA PRO A 56 8.71 4.12 -6.47
C PRO A 56 9.85 5.12 -6.61
N ILE A 57 10.54 5.03 -7.73
CA ILE A 57 11.43 6.09 -8.21
C ILE A 57 10.92 6.63 -9.54
N SER A 58 10.98 7.95 -9.74
CA SER A 58 10.62 8.53 -11.04
C SER A 58 11.72 8.28 -12.06
N ARG A 59 11.39 8.20 -13.35
CA ARG A 59 12.42 8.07 -14.41
C ARG A 59 13.48 9.17 -14.34
N HIS A 60 13.05 10.40 -14.05
CA HIS A 60 13.95 11.54 -13.89
C HIS A 60 14.92 11.33 -12.72
N ALA A 61 14.41 10.90 -11.56
CA ALA A 61 15.24 10.62 -10.40
C ALA A 61 16.18 9.43 -10.62
N ALA A 62 15.73 8.36 -11.30
CA ALA A 62 16.57 7.21 -11.61
C ALA A 62 17.74 7.60 -12.53
N THR A 63 17.51 8.41 -13.56
CA THR A 63 18.60 8.93 -14.40
C THR A 63 19.50 9.90 -13.66
N LYS A 64 18.92 10.84 -12.89
CA LYS A 64 19.68 11.90 -12.22
C LYS A 64 20.50 11.39 -11.03
N ALA A 65 19.93 10.53 -10.20
CA ALA A 65 20.57 10.02 -8.99
C ALA A 65 21.40 8.76 -9.27
N LEU A 66 20.85 7.81 -10.03
CA LEU A 66 21.47 6.49 -10.22
C LEU A 66 22.27 6.39 -11.53
N GLY A 67 22.26 7.44 -12.36
CA GLY A 67 22.97 7.47 -13.64
C GLY A 67 22.39 6.54 -14.72
N ILE A 68 21.19 5.98 -14.51
CA ILE A 68 20.63 4.97 -15.41
C ILE A 68 20.11 5.62 -16.70
N PRO A 69 20.56 5.19 -17.89
CA PRO A 69 20.08 5.73 -19.16
C PRO A 69 18.59 5.50 -19.38
N LYS A 70 17.93 6.44 -20.07
CA LYS A 70 16.51 6.33 -20.40
C LYS A 70 16.17 5.08 -21.22
N SER A 71 17.07 4.65 -22.11
CA SER A 71 16.93 3.42 -22.91
C SER A 71 16.86 2.18 -22.03
N VAL A 72 17.72 2.09 -21.01
CA VAL A 72 17.71 0.99 -20.03
C VAL A 72 16.43 1.00 -19.21
N LEU A 73 16.02 2.17 -18.70
CA LEU A 73 14.77 2.30 -17.94
C LEU A 73 13.52 1.99 -18.76
N ALA A 74 13.56 2.05 -20.10
CA ALA A 74 12.41 1.71 -20.94
C ALA A 74 12.05 0.22 -20.90
N ARG A 75 13.01 -0.64 -20.50
CA ARG A 75 12.82 -2.08 -20.34
C ARG A 75 12.10 -2.45 -19.04
N LEU A 76 11.99 -1.52 -18.10
CA LEU A 76 11.35 -1.76 -16.80
C LEU A 76 9.86 -1.41 -16.83
N PRO A 77 9.01 -2.16 -16.09
CA PRO A 77 7.62 -1.81 -15.89
C PRO A 77 7.47 -0.38 -15.36
N THR A 78 6.97 0.51 -16.22
CA THR A 78 6.78 1.92 -15.90
C THR A 78 5.30 2.22 -15.74
N VAL A 79 4.92 2.65 -14.55
CA VAL A 79 3.56 3.09 -14.23
C VAL A 79 3.40 4.56 -14.60
N PHE A 80 2.43 4.81 -15.49
CA PHE A 80 1.92 6.15 -15.75
C PHE A 80 0.80 6.42 -14.76
N THR A 81 0.99 7.39 -13.87
CA THR A 81 -0.02 7.69 -12.85
C THR A 81 -1.29 8.22 -13.50
N VAL A 82 -2.42 7.96 -12.85
CA VAL A 82 -3.71 8.51 -13.25
C VAL A 82 -3.92 9.86 -12.52
N PRO A 83 -4.48 10.91 -13.14
CA PRO A 83 -4.85 12.10 -12.40
C PRO A 83 -5.90 11.80 -11.30
N GLY A 84 -5.78 12.42 -10.13
CA GLY A 84 -6.71 12.17 -9.02
C GLY A 84 -6.16 12.61 -7.65
N GLY A 85 -6.99 12.41 -6.63
CA GLY A 85 -6.61 12.56 -5.22
C GLY A 85 -5.87 11.31 -4.73
N TYR A 86 -4.73 11.51 -4.06
CA TYR A 86 -3.90 10.43 -3.53
C TYR A 86 -3.48 10.68 -2.10
N GLY A 87 -3.16 9.60 -1.41
CA GLY A 87 -2.72 9.63 -0.02
C GLY A 87 -3.87 9.84 0.97
N MET A 88 -3.51 9.97 2.24
CA MET A 88 -4.40 10.28 3.35
C MET A 88 -4.87 11.74 3.34
N GLY A 89 -4.04 12.65 2.84
CA GLY A 89 -4.39 14.07 2.69
C GLY A 89 -5.18 14.38 1.42
N GLU A 90 -5.53 13.38 0.62
CA GLU A 90 -6.23 13.51 -0.67
C GLU A 90 -5.62 14.58 -1.59
N LYS A 91 -4.28 14.66 -1.60
CA LYS A 91 -3.57 15.63 -2.43
C LYS A 91 -3.88 15.34 -3.90
N THR A 92 -4.39 16.36 -4.59
CA THR A 92 -4.79 16.23 -5.99
C THR A 92 -3.59 16.39 -6.93
N PHE A 93 -3.44 15.45 -7.85
CA PHE A 93 -2.43 15.47 -8.91
C PHE A 93 -3.12 15.50 -10.28
N LYS A 94 -2.93 16.59 -11.03
CA LYS A 94 -3.52 16.76 -12.36
C LYS A 94 -2.65 16.18 -13.48
N VAL A 95 -1.33 16.15 -13.26
CA VAL A 95 -0.33 15.74 -14.26
C VAL A 95 0.08 14.28 -14.05
N ARG A 96 0.15 13.52 -15.14
CA ARG A 96 0.66 12.14 -15.13
C ARG A 96 2.16 12.13 -14.85
N ARG A 97 2.58 11.25 -13.95
CA ARG A 97 3.99 11.01 -13.61
C ARG A 97 4.37 9.60 -14.03
N GLN A 98 5.68 9.36 -14.18
CA GLN A 98 6.21 8.06 -14.58
C GLN A 98 7.10 7.53 -13.47
N TYR A 99 6.70 6.40 -12.90
CA TYR A 99 7.37 5.75 -11.79
C TYR A 99 7.63 4.28 -12.10
N LEU A 100 8.69 3.75 -11.51
CA LEU A 100 9.12 2.36 -11.63
C LEU A 100 9.63 1.86 -10.28
N SER A 101 9.87 0.56 -10.15
CA SER A 101 10.43 -0.02 -8.92
C SER A 101 11.87 0.43 -8.72
N PHE A 102 12.17 1.06 -7.58
CA PHE A 102 13.54 1.41 -7.21
C PHE A 102 14.43 0.17 -7.16
N ARG A 103 13.93 -0.94 -6.61
CA ARG A 103 14.65 -2.21 -6.53
C ARG A 103 15.06 -2.69 -7.92
N HIS A 104 14.12 -2.79 -8.86
CA HIS A 104 14.45 -3.21 -10.24
C HIS A 104 15.35 -2.21 -10.98
N ALA A 105 15.29 -0.91 -10.65
CA ALA A 105 16.24 0.07 -11.19
C ALA A 105 17.66 -0.16 -10.69
N VAL A 106 17.83 -0.48 -9.42
CA VAL A 106 19.15 -0.84 -8.85
C VAL A 106 19.65 -2.14 -9.47
N GLU A 107 18.79 -3.15 -9.60
CA GLU A 107 19.14 -4.44 -10.21
C GLU A 107 19.60 -4.26 -11.67
N ILE A 108 18.87 -3.51 -12.50
CA ILE A 108 19.28 -3.29 -13.91
C ILE A 108 20.51 -2.39 -14.04
N ALA A 109 20.87 -1.64 -13.00
CA ALA A 109 22.10 -0.84 -12.92
C ALA A 109 23.33 -1.67 -12.53
N GLY A 110 23.18 -2.99 -12.37
CA GLY A 110 24.24 -3.91 -11.97
C GLY A 110 24.24 -4.29 -10.49
N GLY A 111 23.24 -3.85 -9.72
CA GLY A 111 23.11 -4.13 -8.29
C GLY A 111 23.50 -2.95 -7.39
N GLU A 112 23.41 -3.16 -6.09
CA GLU A 112 23.58 -2.11 -5.08
C GLU A 112 25.00 -1.49 -5.13
N ALA A 113 26.05 -2.31 -5.25
CA ALA A 113 27.43 -1.83 -5.24
C ALA A 113 27.71 -0.88 -6.43
N GLN A 114 27.32 -1.28 -7.64
CA GLN A 114 27.50 -0.50 -8.87
C GLN A 114 26.64 0.77 -8.83
N CYS A 115 25.41 0.67 -8.33
CA CYS A 115 24.54 1.81 -8.13
C CYS A 115 25.16 2.82 -7.16
N MET A 116 25.69 2.37 -6.02
CA MET A 116 26.31 3.25 -5.02
C MET A 116 27.60 3.88 -5.54
N ALA A 117 28.42 3.14 -6.30
CA ALA A 117 29.58 3.71 -6.99
C ALA A 117 29.17 4.80 -8.01
N CYS A 118 28.07 4.59 -8.74
CA CYS A 118 27.54 5.60 -9.67
C CYS A 118 27.00 6.85 -8.96
N VAL A 119 26.44 6.68 -7.76
CA VAL A 119 25.92 7.78 -6.92
C VAL A 119 27.08 8.60 -6.35
N SER A 120 28.13 7.96 -5.84
CA SER A 120 29.29 8.62 -5.23
C SER A 120 30.25 9.25 -6.25
N ALA A 121 30.17 8.87 -7.53
CA ALA A 121 31.00 9.41 -8.61
C ALA A 121 30.82 10.92 -8.87
N SER A 122 29.77 11.55 -8.34
CA SER A 122 29.52 12.99 -8.51
C SER A 122 28.75 13.56 -7.32
N PRO A 123 29.17 14.72 -6.76
CA PRO A 123 28.43 15.39 -5.69
C PRO A 123 26.98 15.70 -6.06
N GLN A 124 26.71 16.03 -7.34
CA GLN A 124 25.37 16.31 -7.83
C GLN A 124 24.48 15.05 -7.80
N ARG A 125 25.04 13.88 -8.09
CA ARG A 125 24.32 12.59 -8.01
C ARG A 125 24.05 12.20 -6.57
N GLN A 126 25.05 12.32 -5.70
CA GLN A 126 24.90 12.10 -4.26
C GLN A 126 23.77 12.96 -3.69
N ALA A 127 23.77 14.26 -3.96
CA ALA A 127 22.73 15.18 -3.51
C ALA A 127 21.33 14.79 -4.03
N ALA A 128 21.24 14.33 -5.29
CA ALA A 128 19.98 13.87 -5.88
C ALA A 128 19.48 12.56 -5.26
N TYR A 129 20.39 11.62 -4.96
CA TYR A 129 20.09 10.37 -4.27
C TYR A 129 19.62 10.64 -2.84
N ASP A 130 20.32 11.48 -2.09
CA ASP A 130 19.95 11.82 -0.72
C ASP A 130 18.60 12.54 -0.67
N ALA A 131 18.33 13.43 -1.64
CA ALA A 131 17.03 14.08 -1.76
C ALA A 131 15.91 13.07 -2.06
N PHE A 132 16.16 12.08 -2.91
CA PHE A 132 15.23 10.97 -3.16
C PHE A 132 15.00 10.16 -1.87
N MET A 133 16.05 9.74 -1.17
CA MET A 133 15.93 8.95 0.06
C MET A 133 15.20 9.72 1.17
N ARG A 134 15.50 11.01 1.35
CA ARG A 134 14.77 11.89 2.28
C ARG A 134 13.29 12.04 1.93
N ALA A 135 12.91 11.97 0.66
CA ALA A 135 11.49 11.96 0.29
C ALA A 135 10.80 10.67 0.75
N GLN A 136 11.50 9.53 0.70
CA GLN A 136 10.96 8.22 1.10
C GLN A 136 10.75 8.07 2.61
N THR A 137 11.40 8.90 3.44
CA THR A 137 11.21 8.88 4.90
C THR A 137 10.02 9.71 5.36
N LYS A 138 9.40 10.49 4.47
CA LYS A 138 8.19 11.26 4.79
C LYS A 138 7.07 10.33 5.23
N LEU A 139 6.30 10.79 6.24
CA LEU A 139 5.12 10.07 6.73
C LEU A 139 4.14 9.75 5.59
N GLU A 140 4.07 10.65 4.60
CA GLU A 140 3.28 10.51 3.40
C GLU A 140 4.10 10.86 2.16
N GLU A 141 4.59 9.83 1.47
CA GLU A 141 5.13 9.96 0.11
C GLU A 141 4.04 9.57 -0.89
N ASN A 142 3.39 10.58 -1.49
CA ASN A 142 2.25 10.39 -2.38
C ASN A 142 2.58 9.50 -3.58
N ALA A 143 3.83 9.49 -4.05
CA ALA A 143 4.23 8.60 -5.12
C ALA A 143 3.80 7.16 -4.81
N ARG A 144 4.02 6.64 -3.60
CA ARG A 144 3.66 5.26 -3.20
C ARG A 144 2.20 4.93 -3.46
N TYR A 145 1.28 5.85 -3.19
CA TYR A 145 -0.15 5.64 -3.43
C TYR A 145 -0.54 5.77 -4.91
N MET A 146 0.17 6.58 -5.70
CA MET A 146 -0.10 6.81 -7.13
C MET A 146 0.22 5.61 -8.02
N VAL A 147 0.93 4.63 -7.47
CA VAL A 147 1.45 3.45 -8.19
C VAL A 147 0.94 2.14 -7.59
N ALA A 148 -0.04 2.20 -6.71
CA ALA A 148 -0.79 1.04 -6.23
C ALA A 148 -2.28 1.21 -6.55
N THR A 149 -3.02 0.09 -6.61
CA THR A 149 -4.47 0.11 -6.84
C THR A 149 -5.16 -0.93 -5.97
N PRO A 150 -6.41 -0.71 -5.51
CA PRO A 150 -7.16 -1.73 -4.80
C PRO A 150 -7.26 -3.03 -5.60
N LEU A 151 -6.99 -4.15 -4.94
CA LEU A 151 -7.11 -5.49 -5.51
C LEU A 151 -7.77 -6.40 -4.46
N PRO A 152 -9.03 -6.83 -4.66
CA PRO A 152 -9.63 -7.82 -3.78
C PRO A 152 -8.88 -9.16 -3.87
N TYR A 153 -9.18 -10.08 -2.98
CA TYR A 153 -8.88 -11.49 -3.15
C TYR A 153 -10.10 -12.17 -3.76
N PHE A 154 -9.92 -12.95 -4.83
CA PHE A 154 -10.99 -13.76 -5.39
C PHE A 154 -10.77 -15.23 -5.05
N ASP A 155 -11.63 -15.78 -4.20
CA ASP A 155 -11.61 -17.20 -3.88
C ASP A 155 -12.30 -17.99 -4.98
N LYS A 156 -11.49 -18.72 -5.75
CA LYS A 156 -11.96 -19.57 -6.84
C LYS A 156 -12.94 -20.66 -6.38
N ARG A 157 -12.81 -21.14 -5.14
CA ARG A 157 -13.65 -22.22 -4.62
C ARG A 157 -15.05 -21.72 -4.30
N SER A 158 -15.17 -20.57 -3.64
CA SER A 158 -16.47 -20.01 -3.29
C SER A 158 -17.06 -19.09 -4.36
N GLY A 159 -16.26 -18.68 -5.36
CA GLY A 159 -16.66 -17.72 -6.38
C GLY A 159 -16.87 -16.30 -5.84
N LYS A 160 -16.33 -16.00 -4.65
CA LYS A 160 -16.55 -14.72 -3.96
C LYS A 160 -15.28 -13.88 -3.91
N ALA A 161 -15.48 -12.57 -4.00
CA ALA A 161 -14.42 -11.58 -3.82
C ALA A 161 -14.42 -11.04 -2.39
N ASP A 162 -13.31 -11.21 -1.67
CA ASP A 162 -13.07 -10.56 -0.39
C ASP A 162 -12.31 -9.24 -0.59
N ARG A 163 -12.90 -8.15 -0.13
CA ARG A 163 -12.30 -6.80 -0.16
C ARG A 163 -11.60 -6.46 1.16
N GLY A 164 -11.73 -7.33 2.15
CA GLY A 164 -11.25 -7.18 3.51
C GLY A 164 -12.05 -6.16 4.32
N ILE A 165 -11.81 -6.19 5.63
CA ILE A 165 -12.52 -5.44 6.66
C ILE A 165 -11.58 -4.42 7.28
N ARG A 166 -12.07 -3.19 7.49
CA ARG A 166 -11.35 -2.15 8.24
C ARG A 166 -11.98 -1.96 9.61
N CYS A 167 -11.16 -1.89 10.65
CA CYS A 167 -11.66 -1.73 12.01
C CYS A 167 -12.16 -0.29 12.28
N ARG A 168 -13.47 -0.14 12.53
CA ARG A 168 -14.07 1.14 12.93
C ARG A 168 -13.50 1.69 14.24
N GLY A 169 -13.12 0.81 15.16
CA GLY A 169 -12.44 1.17 16.40
C GLY A 169 -11.08 1.82 16.14
N CYS A 170 -10.26 1.25 15.26
CA CYS A 170 -8.98 1.84 14.88
C CYS A 170 -9.14 3.19 14.16
N ARG A 171 -10.18 3.35 13.34
CA ARG A 171 -10.52 4.66 12.74
C ARG A 171 -10.87 5.70 13.80
N LYS A 172 -11.67 5.33 14.78
CA LYS A 172 -12.05 6.20 15.89
C LYS A 172 -10.82 6.66 16.69
N VAL A 173 -9.96 5.70 17.08
CA VAL A 173 -8.70 6.01 17.78
C VAL A 173 -7.82 6.96 16.98
N LEU A 174 -7.70 6.75 15.67
CA LEU A 174 -6.93 7.64 14.82
C LEU A 174 -7.50 9.06 14.86
N LEU A 175 -8.81 9.23 14.63
CA LEU A 175 -9.44 10.56 14.59
C LEU A 175 -9.40 11.29 15.93
N GLU A 176 -9.60 10.59 17.04
CA GLU A 176 -9.71 11.19 18.38
C GLU A 176 -8.37 11.43 19.07
N LYS A 177 -7.36 10.58 18.82
CA LYS A 177 -6.08 10.60 19.58
C LYS A 177 -4.88 11.12 18.80
N LEU A 178 -5.04 11.55 17.54
CA LEU A 178 -3.91 11.97 16.69
C LEU A 178 -3.13 13.19 17.20
N LYS A 179 -3.77 14.07 18.00
CA LYS A 179 -3.16 15.32 18.50
C LYS A 179 -2.41 15.19 19.83
N ALA A 180 -2.64 14.11 20.59
CA ALA A 180 -2.22 13.98 21.99
C ALA A 180 -1.20 12.84 22.24
N VAL A 181 -0.54 12.33 21.20
CA VAL A 181 0.32 11.13 21.30
C VAL A 181 1.70 11.37 20.70
N THR A 182 2.67 10.58 21.15
CA THR A 182 4.05 10.59 20.63
C THR A 182 4.10 10.21 19.14
N SER A 183 5.21 10.52 18.46
CA SER A 183 5.44 10.14 17.06
C SER A 183 5.33 8.61 16.84
N CYS A 184 5.83 7.81 17.78
CA CYS A 184 5.76 6.34 17.72
C CYS A 184 4.31 5.83 17.82
N GLU A 185 3.54 6.36 18.77
CA GLU A 185 2.13 6.00 18.94
C GLU A 185 1.27 6.44 17.77
N LYS A 186 1.52 7.65 17.24
CA LYS A 186 0.92 8.13 15.99
C LYS A 186 1.16 7.12 14.88
N GLN A 187 2.39 6.65 14.72
CA GLN A 187 2.73 5.67 13.70
C GLN A 187 2.02 4.33 13.87
N ARG A 188 1.90 3.85 15.10
CA ARG A 188 1.16 2.63 15.45
C ARG A 188 -0.33 2.77 15.16
N ASN A 189 -0.93 3.90 15.51
CA ASN A 189 -2.34 4.19 15.25
C ASN A 189 -2.62 4.28 13.75
N ILE A 190 -1.75 4.94 12.97
CA ILE A 190 -1.87 4.98 11.52
C ILE A 190 -1.75 3.56 10.94
N ARG A 191 -0.79 2.73 11.41
CA ARG A 191 -0.67 1.33 10.98
C ARG A 191 -1.97 0.57 11.21
N ARG A 192 -2.47 0.55 12.45
CA ARG A 192 -3.72 -0.15 12.83
C ARG A 192 -4.93 0.31 12.02
N HIS A 193 -5.08 1.62 11.81
CA HIS A 193 -6.14 2.17 10.95
C HIS A 193 -6.03 1.70 9.49
N SER A 194 -4.81 1.55 8.99
CA SER A 194 -4.54 1.20 7.60
C SER A 194 -4.55 -0.30 7.35
N THR A 195 -4.52 -1.12 8.41
CA THR A 195 -4.64 -2.57 8.29
C THR A 195 -6.05 -2.92 7.83
N VAL A 196 -6.09 -3.78 6.82
CA VAL A 196 -7.30 -4.44 6.33
C VAL A 196 -7.16 -5.90 6.72
N TYR A 197 -8.25 -6.53 7.12
CA TYR A 197 -8.27 -7.87 7.67
C TYR A 197 -9.19 -8.77 6.84
N VAL A 198 -8.84 -10.05 6.70
CA VAL A 198 -9.86 -11.07 6.39
C VAL A 198 -10.75 -11.30 7.62
N ALA A 199 -11.89 -11.97 7.45
CA ALA A 199 -12.86 -12.16 8.53
C ALA A 199 -12.27 -12.81 9.79
N SER A 200 -11.48 -13.87 9.64
CA SER A 200 -10.82 -14.58 10.75
C SER A 200 -9.90 -13.64 11.54
N ASP A 201 -9.02 -12.94 10.84
CA ASP A 201 -8.02 -12.05 11.43
C ASP A 201 -8.69 -10.83 12.08
N PHE A 202 -9.80 -10.37 11.51
CA PHE A 202 -10.59 -9.29 12.07
C PHE A 202 -11.17 -9.66 13.44
N ILE A 203 -11.71 -10.87 13.58
CA ILE A 203 -12.25 -11.38 14.85
C ILE A 203 -11.14 -11.44 15.91
N HIS A 204 -9.98 -11.99 15.54
CA HIS A 204 -8.82 -12.03 16.43
C HIS A 204 -8.41 -10.62 16.89
N HIS A 205 -8.31 -9.69 15.93
CA HIS A 205 -7.95 -8.29 16.20
C HIS A 205 -8.89 -7.61 17.19
N ILE A 206 -10.21 -7.73 17.02
CA ILE A 206 -11.17 -7.09 17.93
C ILE A 206 -11.15 -7.73 19.33
N GLN A 207 -10.87 -9.03 19.42
CA GLN A 207 -10.85 -9.73 20.71
C GLN A 207 -9.59 -9.44 21.52
N ARG A 208 -8.44 -9.28 20.87
CA ARG A 208 -7.12 -9.19 21.52
C ARG A 208 -6.49 -7.80 21.47
N ASP A 209 -6.62 -7.08 20.36
CA ASP A 209 -5.74 -5.94 20.05
C ASP A 209 -6.45 -4.57 20.04
N CYS A 210 -7.78 -4.55 19.96
CA CYS A 210 -8.56 -3.32 19.76
C CYS A 210 -9.69 -3.14 20.78
N PRO A 211 -9.41 -2.50 21.94
CA PRO A 211 -10.45 -2.22 22.94
C PRO A 211 -11.65 -1.43 22.39
N GLU A 212 -11.41 -0.40 21.58
CA GLU A 212 -12.50 0.37 20.94
C GLU A 212 -13.28 -0.48 19.94
N GLY A 213 -12.61 -1.37 19.19
CA GLY A 213 -13.26 -2.31 18.28
C GLY A 213 -14.15 -3.30 19.02
N LYS A 214 -13.65 -3.88 20.12
CA LYS A 214 -14.38 -4.76 21.02
C LYS A 214 -15.64 -4.08 21.57
N ARG A 215 -15.50 -2.86 22.08
CA ARG A 215 -16.62 -2.07 22.63
C ARG A 215 -17.70 -1.80 21.58
N ILE A 216 -17.33 -1.49 20.34
CA ILE A 216 -18.27 -1.29 19.24
C ILE A 216 -18.98 -2.62 18.91
N TRP A 217 -18.23 -3.73 18.82
CA TRP A 217 -18.77 -5.05 18.55
C TRP A 217 -19.80 -5.50 19.59
N GLU A 218 -19.46 -5.41 20.88
CA GLU A 218 -20.35 -5.79 21.98
C GLU A 218 -21.64 -4.95 22.02
N ARG A 219 -21.54 -3.65 21.69
CA ARG A 219 -22.72 -2.78 21.58
C ARG A 219 -23.67 -3.28 20.49
N HIS A 220 -23.14 -3.65 19.32
CA HIS A 220 -23.97 -4.19 18.23
C HIS A 220 -24.62 -5.52 18.59
N LEU A 221 -23.92 -6.41 19.30
CA LEU A 221 -24.49 -7.67 19.78
C LEU A 221 -25.67 -7.45 20.75
N LYS A 222 -25.53 -6.50 21.69
CA LYS A 222 -26.62 -6.17 22.63
C LYS A 222 -27.86 -5.62 21.91
N LEU A 223 -27.67 -4.78 20.90
CA LEU A 223 -28.77 -4.22 20.11
C LEU A 223 -29.48 -5.30 19.28
N SER A 224 -28.74 -6.21 18.67
CA SER A 224 -29.27 -7.35 17.91
C SER A 224 -30.12 -8.30 18.77
N ARG A 225 -29.69 -8.58 20.01
CA ARG A 225 -30.47 -9.42 20.94
C ARG A 225 -31.80 -8.77 21.32
N ARG A 226 -31.78 -7.49 21.68
CA ARG A 226 -32.99 -6.72 22.01
C ARG A 226 -33.99 -6.65 20.85
N SER A 227 -33.53 -6.50 19.61
CA SER A 227 -34.42 -6.51 18.45
C SER A 227 -35.04 -7.88 18.17
N THR A 228 -34.32 -8.95 18.48
CA THR A 228 -34.81 -10.32 18.30
C THR A 228 -35.85 -10.68 19.37
N GLU A 229 -35.58 -10.31 20.63
CA GLU A 229 -36.53 -10.45 21.74
C GLU A 229 -37.81 -9.64 21.52
N SER A 230 -37.71 -8.41 20.98
CA SER A 230 -38.88 -7.57 20.69
C SER A 230 -39.74 -8.09 19.54
N VAL A 231 -39.19 -8.89 18.63
CA VAL A 231 -39.94 -9.55 17.54
C VAL A 231 -40.65 -10.79 18.06
N LEU A 232 -39.98 -11.56 18.93
CA LEU A 232 -40.55 -12.75 19.57
C LEU A 232 -41.68 -12.40 20.58
N GLN A 233 -41.64 -11.23 21.20
CA GLN A 233 -42.70 -10.75 22.11
C GLN A 233 -43.93 -10.15 21.39
N ARG A 234 -43.94 -10.10 20.06
CA ARG A 234 -45.06 -9.59 19.23
C ARG A 234 -45.74 -10.69 18.41
N GLN A 235 -45.37 -11.96 18.63
CA GLN A 235 -46.05 -13.16 18.14
C GLN A 235 -46.77 -13.81 19.31
#